data_AF-A0AAW8TNT5-F1
#
_entry.id   AF-A0AAW8TNT5-F1
#
_cell.length_a   1.000
_cell.length_b   1.000
_cell.length_c   1.000
_cell.angle_alpha   90.00
_cell.angle_beta   90.00
_cell.angle_gamma   90.00
#
_symmetry.space_group_name_H-M   'P 1'
#
loop_
_entity.id
_entity.type
_entity.pdbx_description
1 polymer ?
#
loop_
_entity_poly.entity_id
_entity_poly.type
_entity_poly.pdbx_seq_one_letter_code
_entity_poly.pdbx_strand_id
1 'polypeptide(L)'
;MVVGHYLSTHNHQCHQVILIDGFETLPTNDELNQLADQLPTNQYATLQDYYNSMLEEKEQQDMKLLEILNHNLSFYQERYHTKLSNENMISYLRCYSNYSVKNTLAKIRQQVNQLIIYSSIALPIPHEKITPDNHLLMLTNPKILTNQIANL
;
A
#
# COMPACT_ATOMS: atom_id res chain seq x y z
N MET A 1 3.98 -0.95 7.12
CA MET A 1 3.06 -0.37 8.13
C MET A 1 2.75 -1.26 9.32
N VAL A 2 2.34 -2.53 9.12
CA VAL A 2 1.90 -3.43 10.21
C VAL A 2 2.96 -3.62 11.31
N VAL A 3 4.21 -3.88 10.93
CA VAL A 3 5.32 -4.07 11.89
C VAL A 3 5.63 -2.78 12.67
N GLY A 4 5.61 -1.62 11.99
CA GLY A 4 5.84 -0.32 12.64
C GLY A 4 4.74 0.03 13.64
N HIS A 5 3.48 -0.22 13.29
CA HIS A 5 2.34 -0.02 14.21
C HIS A 5 2.43 -0.96 15.42
N TYR A 6 2.75 -2.24 15.20
CA TYR A 6 2.93 -3.23 16.26
C TYR A 6 4.02 -2.80 17.25
N LEU A 7 5.21 -2.44 16.78
CA LEU A 7 6.29 -1.95 17.63
C LEU A 7 5.90 -0.65 18.36
N SER A 8 5.19 0.27 17.71
CA SER A 8 4.78 1.53 18.34
C SER A 8 3.76 1.37 19.47
N THR A 9 3.04 0.25 19.51
CA THR A 9 1.97 -0.04 20.48
C THR A 9 2.36 -1.12 21.48
N HIS A 10 3.44 -1.86 21.24
CA HIS A 10 3.92 -2.95 22.08
C HIS A 10 5.40 -2.76 22.41
N ASN A 11 5.78 -2.98 23.67
CA ASN A 11 7.14 -2.74 24.12
C ASN A 11 8.08 -3.92 23.83
N HIS A 12 8.25 -4.25 22.55
CA HIS A 12 9.17 -5.29 22.10
C HIS A 12 10.44 -4.67 21.51
N GLN A 13 11.59 -5.24 21.89
CA GLN A 13 12.88 -4.87 21.31
C GLN A 13 13.03 -5.54 19.94
N CYS A 14 13.33 -4.74 18.93
CA CYS A 14 13.60 -5.22 17.58
C CYS A 14 15.08 -4.98 17.26
N HIS A 15 15.80 -6.02 16.87
CA HIS A 15 17.21 -5.88 16.55
C HIS A 15 17.42 -4.99 15.32
N GLN A 16 16.63 -5.23 14.26
CA GLN A 16 16.78 -4.50 13.01
C GLN A 16 15.42 -4.27 12.32
N VAL A 17 15.24 -3.07 11.79
CA VAL A 17 14.12 -2.74 10.91
C VAL A 17 14.67 -2.13 9.63
N ILE A 18 14.26 -2.70 8.49
CA ILE A 18 14.54 -2.18 7.16
C ILE A 18 13.24 -1.62 6.60
N LEU A 19 13.23 -0.36 6.20
CA LEU A 19 12.10 0.28 5.55
C LEU A 19 12.52 0.68 4.15
N ILE A 20 11.73 0.25 3.18
CA ILE A 20 11.89 0.62 1.77
C ILE A 20 10.56 1.22 1.38
N ASP A 21 10.61 2.47 0.90
CA ASP A 21 9.51 3.28 0.39
C ASP A 21 8.11 2.95 0.96
N GLY A 22 7.67 3.75 1.92
CA GLY A 22 6.38 3.59 2.60
C GLY A 22 6.05 4.79 3.48
N PHE A 23 6.42 5.98 3.00
CA PHE A 23 6.29 7.26 3.72
C PHE A 23 5.19 8.16 3.16
N GLU A 24 4.40 7.63 2.23
CA GLU A 24 3.28 8.35 1.64
C GLU A 24 2.31 8.79 2.74
N THR A 25 1.75 9.98 2.58
CA THR A 25 0.63 10.41 3.41
C THR A 25 -0.55 9.50 3.08
N LEU A 26 -0.97 8.70 4.04
CA LEU A 26 -2.18 7.93 3.89
C LEU A 26 -3.39 8.86 3.90
N PRO A 27 -4.43 8.55 3.12
CA PRO A 27 -5.62 9.37 3.05
C PRO A 27 -6.26 9.54 4.43
N THR A 28 -6.71 10.75 4.70
CA THR A 28 -7.47 11.11 5.89
C THR A 28 -8.85 10.48 5.86
N ASN A 29 -9.53 10.45 7.01
CA ASN A 29 -10.93 9.99 7.04
C ASN A 29 -11.84 10.84 6.15
N ASP A 30 -11.59 12.15 6.05
CA ASP A 30 -12.39 13.04 5.21
C ASP A 30 -12.19 12.74 3.72
N GLU A 31 -10.95 12.53 3.28
CA GLU A 31 -10.64 12.10 1.91
C GLU A 31 -11.25 10.71 1.60
N LEU A 32 -11.20 9.76 2.54
CA LEU A 32 -11.83 8.45 2.39
C LEU A 32 -13.36 8.54 2.35
N ASN A 33 -13.98 9.48 3.07
CA ASN A 33 -15.42 9.70 3.04
C ASN A 33 -15.87 10.30 1.70
N GLN A 34 -15.11 11.25 1.16
CA GLN A 34 -15.38 11.79 -0.18
C GLN A 34 -15.26 10.72 -1.27
N LEU A 35 -14.30 9.80 -1.13
CA LEU A 35 -14.20 8.62 -1.98
C LEU A 35 -15.46 7.75 -1.87
N ALA A 36 -15.93 7.46 -0.66
CA ALA A 36 -17.12 6.63 -0.44
C ALA A 36 -18.36 7.16 -1.20
N ASP A 37 -18.53 8.48 -1.24
CA ASP A 37 -19.66 9.14 -1.88
C ASP A 37 -19.57 9.16 -3.43
N GLN A 38 -18.38 8.92 -3.98
CA GLN A 38 -18.10 8.96 -5.42
C GLN A 38 -18.03 7.57 -6.07
N LEU A 39 -18.05 6.51 -5.27
CA LEU A 39 -17.80 5.17 -5.79
C LEU A 39 -19.02 4.60 -6.53
N PRO A 40 -18.80 4.01 -7.72
CA PRO A 40 -19.86 3.37 -8.47
C PRO A 40 -20.47 2.21 -7.69
N THR A 41 -21.72 1.88 -8.02
CA THR A 41 -22.45 0.74 -7.46
C THR A 41 -21.61 -0.54 -7.50
N ASN A 42 -21.61 -1.33 -6.43
CA ASN A 42 -20.94 -2.64 -6.38
C ASN A 42 -21.60 -3.70 -7.30
N GLN A 43 -22.52 -3.28 -8.19
CA GLN A 43 -23.30 -4.12 -9.08
C GLN A 43 -23.26 -3.56 -10.49
N TYR A 44 -23.02 -4.43 -11.45
CA TYR A 44 -22.89 -4.09 -12.86
C TYR A 44 -23.70 -5.07 -13.71
N ALA A 45 -24.39 -4.58 -14.73
CA ALA A 45 -25.16 -5.43 -15.64
C ALA A 45 -24.23 -6.25 -16.55
N THR A 46 -23.15 -5.63 -17.02
CA THR A 46 -22.13 -6.27 -17.87
C THR A 46 -20.71 -6.03 -17.36
N LEU A 47 -19.75 -6.84 -17.85
CA LEU A 47 -18.32 -6.60 -17.61
C LEU A 47 -17.86 -5.23 -18.15
N GLN A 48 -18.42 -4.82 -19.28
CA GLN A 48 -18.05 -3.54 -19.90
C GLN A 48 -18.50 -2.35 -19.05
N ASP A 49 -19.68 -2.44 -18.40
CA ASP A 49 -20.13 -1.40 -17.45
C ASP A 49 -19.16 -1.27 -16.27
N TYR A 50 -18.62 -2.40 -15.80
CA TYR A 50 -17.60 -2.41 -14.74
C TYR A 50 -16.30 -1.76 -15.21
N TYR A 51 -15.78 -2.14 -16.37
CA TYR A 51 -14.54 -1.56 -16.92
C TYR A 51 -14.68 -0.06 -17.18
N ASN A 52 -15.79 0.39 -17.75
CA ASN A 52 -16.06 1.81 -17.97
C ASN A 52 -16.08 2.62 -16.66
N SER A 53 -16.41 1.98 -15.53
CA SER A 53 -16.42 2.63 -14.21
C SER A 53 -15.05 2.64 -13.52
N MET A 54 -14.13 1.78 -13.94
CA MET A 54 -12.85 1.55 -13.24
C MET A 54 -11.61 1.97 -14.04
N LEU A 55 -11.72 2.08 -15.37
CA LEU A 55 -10.58 2.24 -16.28
C LEU A 55 -10.78 3.40 -17.26
N GLU A 56 -9.72 4.14 -17.53
CA GLU A 56 -9.65 5.05 -18.67
C GLU A 56 -9.60 4.27 -20.00
N GLU A 57 -10.03 4.88 -21.12
CA GLU A 57 -10.12 4.21 -22.43
C GLU A 57 -8.83 3.48 -22.86
N LYS A 58 -7.67 4.08 -22.56
CA LYS A 58 -6.35 3.50 -22.89
C LYS A 58 -6.04 2.23 -22.10
N GLU A 59 -6.58 2.12 -20.88
CA GLU A 59 -6.33 1.01 -19.95
C GLU A 59 -7.23 -0.19 -20.26
N GLN A 60 -8.36 0.03 -20.93
CA GLN A 60 -9.27 -1.03 -21.37
C GLN A 60 -8.66 -1.97 -22.42
N GLN A 61 -7.48 -1.64 -22.98
CA GLN A 61 -6.75 -2.52 -23.89
C GLN A 61 -5.70 -3.40 -23.18
N ASP A 62 -5.45 -3.19 -21.88
CA ASP A 62 -4.50 -4.00 -21.12
C ASP A 62 -5.15 -5.29 -20.61
N MET A 63 -4.92 -6.38 -21.36
CA MET A 63 -5.50 -7.70 -21.06
C MET A 63 -5.12 -8.24 -19.68
N LYS A 64 -3.92 -7.90 -19.15
CA LYS A 64 -3.52 -8.35 -17.81
C LYS A 64 -4.27 -7.59 -16.74
N LEU A 65 -4.47 -6.28 -16.94
CA LEU A 65 -5.28 -5.46 -16.05
C LEU A 65 -6.73 -5.95 -16.01
N LEU A 66 -7.31 -6.27 -17.17
CA LEU A 66 -8.66 -6.83 -17.25
C LEU A 66 -8.78 -8.18 -16.52
N GLU A 67 -7.77 -9.06 -16.64
CA GLU A 67 -7.73 -10.35 -15.92
C GLU A 67 -7.72 -10.16 -14.40
N ILE A 68 -6.89 -9.24 -13.89
CA ILE A 68 -6.83 -8.89 -12.47
C ILE A 68 -8.19 -8.37 -11.99
N LEU A 69 -8.81 -7.48 -12.75
CA LEU A 69 -10.12 -6.91 -12.43
C LEU A 69 -11.22 -7.98 -12.42
N ASN A 70 -11.19 -8.94 -13.35
CA ASN A 70 -12.14 -10.05 -13.39
C ASN A 70 -12.04 -10.95 -12.17
N HIS A 71 -10.86 -11.13 -11.59
CA HIS A 71 -10.73 -11.88 -10.34
C HIS A 71 -11.46 -11.23 -9.17
N ASN A 72 -11.65 -9.90 -9.19
CA ASN A 72 -12.43 -9.18 -8.21
C ASN A 72 -13.95 -9.27 -8.44
N LEU A 73 -14.43 -9.96 -9.48
CA LEU A 73 -15.86 -10.08 -9.77
C LEU A 73 -16.43 -11.45 -9.42
N SER A 74 -17.72 -11.45 -9.08
CA SER A 74 -18.56 -12.63 -8.92
C SER A 74 -19.87 -12.42 -9.69
N PHE A 75 -20.35 -13.44 -10.38
CA PHE A 75 -21.61 -13.37 -11.13
C PHE A 75 -22.72 -14.11 -10.38
N TYR A 76 -23.75 -13.39 -9.94
CA TYR A 76 -24.89 -13.94 -9.21
C TYR A 76 -26.13 -13.08 -9.41
N GLN A 77 -27.32 -13.71 -9.48
CA GLN A 77 -28.59 -13.01 -9.78
C GLN A 77 -28.50 -12.14 -11.04
N GLU A 78 -27.94 -12.70 -12.12
CA GLU A 78 -27.84 -12.06 -13.43
C GLU A 78 -27.05 -10.74 -13.45
N ARG A 79 -26.21 -10.50 -12.43
CA ARG A 79 -25.38 -9.30 -12.29
C ARG A 79 -23.96 -9.65 -11.85
N TYR A 80 -23.03 -8.78 -12.20
CA TYR A 80 -21.65 -8.81 -11.71
C TYR A 80 -21.56 -8.01 -10.40
N HIS A 81 -20.96 -8.60 -9.38
CA HIS A 81 -20.74 -8.00 -8.06
C HIS A 81 -19.25 -8.00 -7.73
N THR A 82 -18.75 -6.90 -7.18
CA THR A 82 -17.37 -6.82 -6.68
C THR A 82 -17.22 -7.63 -5.39
N LYS A 83 -16.25 -8.55 -5.36
CA LYS A 83 -15.91 -9.37 -4.18
C LYS A 83 -15.31 -8.52 -3.09
N LEU A 84 -14.34 -7.68 -3.45
CA LEU A 84 -13.86 -6.60 -2.62
C LEU A 84 -14.73 -5.38 -2.94
N SER A 85 -15.79 -5.20 -2.16
CA SER A 85 -16.62 -4.00 -2.28
C SER A 85 -15.78 -2.77 -1.98
N ASN A 86 -16.13 -1.64 -2.62
CA ASN A 86 -15.45 -0.38 -2.35
C ASN A 86 -15.58 0.02 -0.87
N GLU A 87 -16.67 -0.39 -0.22
CA GLU A 87 -16.90 -0.26 1.22
C GLU A 87 -15.90 -1.06 2.06
N ASN A 88 -15.60 -2.32 1.70
CA ASN A 88 -14.61 -3.13 2.40
C ASN A 88 -13.19 -2.58 2.21
N MET A 89 -12.86 -2.10 1.01
CA MET A 89 -11.60 -1.43 0.74
C MET A 89 -11.46 -0.15 1.58
N ILE A 90 -12.47 0.71 1.59
CA ILE A 90 -12.47 1.93 2.41
C ILE A 90 -12.41 1.58 3.90
N SER A 91 -13.15 0.56 4.35
CA SER A 91 -13.10 0.12 5.75
C SER A 91 -11.72 -0.35 6.16
N TYR A 92 -11.03 -1.10 5.28
CA TYR A 92 -9.63 -1.46 5.46
C TYR A 92 -8.72 -0.23 5.49
N LEU A 93 -8.86 0.72 4.55
CA LEU A 93 -8.04 1.93 4.51
C LEU A 93 -8.28 2.84 5.72
N ARG A 94 -9.52 2.89 6.23
CA ARG A 94 -9.90 3.63 7.45
C ARG A 94 -9.13 3.13 8.67
N CYS A 95 -8.81 1.84 8.76
CA CYS A 95 -7.96 1.31 9.85
C CYS A 95 -6.57 1.95 9.89
N TYR A 96 -6.09 2.50 8.77
CA TYR A 96 -4.81 3.18 8.65
C TYR A 96 -4.97 4.68 8.40
N SER A 97 -6.20 5.21 8.35
CA SER A 97 -6.44 6.64 8.16
C SER A 97 -5.71 7.46 9.22
N ASN A 98 -5.17 8.61 8.80
CA ASN A 98 -4.40 9.52 9.66
C ASN A 98 -3.15 8.89 10.30
N TYR A 99 -2.74 7.68 9.88
CA TYR A 99 -1.52 7.06 10.38
C TYR A 99 -0.30 7.84 9.89
N SER A 100 0.42 8.45 10.83
CA SER A 100 1.65 9.18 10.52
C SER A 100 2.85 8.26 10.61
N VAL A 101 3.34 7.82 9.45
CA VAL A 101 4.57 7.02 9.33
C VAL A 101 5.74 7.73 10.03
N LYS A 102 5.89 9.04 9.84
CA LYS A 102 6.94 9.85 10.47
C LYS A 102 6.88 9.81 12.00
N ASN A 103 5.70 9.98 12.59
CA ASN A 103 5.53 9.94 14.04
C ASN A 103 5.76 8.54 14.60
N THR A 104 5.32 7.49 13.89
CA THR A 104 5.59 6.11 14.31
C THR A 104 7.08 5.82 14.30
N LEU A 105 7.81 6.29 13.29
CA LEU A 105 9.26 6.10 13.22
C LEU A 105 10.01 6.74 14.37
N ALA A 106 9.61 7.95 14.76
CA ALA A 106 10.16 8.60 15.94
C ALA A 106 9.95 7.76 17.20
N LYS A 107 8.77 7.13 17.36
CA LYS A 107 8.45 6.26 18.50
C LYS A 107 9.24 4.96 18.50
N ILE A 108 9.30 4.26 17.36
CA ILE A 108 9.98 2.96 17.29
C ILE A 108 11.50 3.09 17.25
N ARG A 109 12.06 4.27 16.96
CA ARG A 109 13.52 4.48 16.93
C ARG A 109 14.20 4.07 18.25
N GLN A 110 13.51 4.25 19.38
CA GLN A 110 14.03 3.88 20.70
C GLN A 110 13.98 2.37 20.99
N GLN A 111 13.23 1.62 20.21
CA GLN A 111 13.02 0.17 20.36
C GLN A 111 13.75 -0.65 19.29
N VAL A 112 14.47 0.03 18.38
CA VAL A 112 15.16 -0.58 17.24
C VAL A 112 16.64 -0.27 17.32
N ASN A 113 17.45 -1.31 17.53
CA ASN A 113 18.92 -1.15 17.64
C ASN A 113 19.49 -0.61 16.31
N GLN A 114 19.05 -1.17 15.19
CA GLN A 114 19.49 -0.77 13.86
C GLN A 114 18.31 -0.48 12.93
N LEU A 115 18.18 0.77 12.50
CA LEU A 115 17.13 1.21 11.59
C LEU A 115 17.77 1.62 10.26
N ILE A 116 17.47 0.90 9.19
CA ILE A 116 17.92 1.21 7.83
C ILE A 116 16.71 1.69 7.04
N ILE A 117 16.84 2.84 6.37
CA ILE A 117 15.74 3.48 5.66
C ILE A 117 16.16 3.78 4.23
N TYR A 118 15.39 3.28 3.29
CA TYR A 118 15.44 3.61 1.87
C TYR A 118 14.18 4.40 1.51
N SER A 119 14.35 5.59 0.94
CA SER A 119 13.23 6.48 0.61
C SER A 119 13.42 7.16 -0.74
N SER A 120 12.37 7.19 -1.57
CA SER A 120 12.37 7.97 -2.82
C SER A 120 12.27 9.48 -2.55
N ILE A 121 11.70 9.87 -1.42
CA ILE A 121 11.56 11.26 -0.97
C ILE A 121 12.59 11.63 0.11
N ALA A 122 12.88 12.93 0.24
CA ALA A 122 13.75 13.42 1.31
C ALA A 122 13.06 13.30 2.69
N LEU A 123 13.73 12.67 3.65
CA LEU A 123 13.26 12.51 5.02
C LEU A 123 14.07 13.32 6.03
N PRO A 124 13.46 13.75 7.16
CA PRO A 124 14.15 14.49 8.23
C PRO A 124 15.01 13.59 9.14
N ILE A 125 15.29 12.35 8.73
CA ILE A 125 16.08 11.35 9.46
C ILE A 125 17.09 10.71 8.48
N PRO A 126 18.20 10.11 8.96
CA PRO A 126 19.15 9.43 8.09
C PRO A 126 18.46 8.37 7.23
N HIS A 127 18.67 8.45 5.91
CA HIS A 127 18.10 7.54 4.92
C HIS A 127 18.99 7.47 3.68
N GLU A 128 18.89 6.35 2.97
CA GLU A 128 19.46 6.15 1.65
C GLU A 128 18.39 6.50 0.59
N LYS A 129 18.79 7.29 -0.42
CA LYS A 129 17.87 7.71 -1.48
C LYS A 129 17.61 6.58 -2.47
N ILE A 130 16.35 6.25 -2.72
CA ILE A 130 15.94 5.37 -3.81
C ILE A 130 15.91 6.19 -5.10
N THR A 131 16.68 5.76 -6.10
CA THR A 131 16.56 6.29 -7.47
C THR A 131 15.48 5.51 -8.23
N PRO A 132 14.93 6.03 -9.34
CA PRO A 132 13.99 5.28 -10.18
C PRO A 132 14.54 3.92 -10.65
N ASP A 133 15.84 3.84 -10.94
CA ASP A 133 16.52 2.58 -11.29
C ASP A 133 16.55 1.56 -10.13
N ASN A 134 16.41 2.08 -8.91
CA ASN A 134 16.41 1.33 -7.67
C ASN A 134 15.00 1.02 -7.15
N HIS A 135 13.92 1.43 -7.84
CA HIS A 135 12.54 1.30 -7.35
C HIS A 135 12.13 -0.17 -7.14
N LEU A 136 12.82 -1.09 -7.82
CA LEU A 136 12.69 -2.54 -7.69
C LEU A 136 13.86 -3.17 -6.90
N LEU A 137 14.56 -2.46 -6.01
CA LEU A 137 15.81 -2.96 -5.39
C LEU A 137 15.70 -4.37 -4.78
N MET A 138 14.55 -4.69 -4.17
CA MET A 138 14.26 -6.04 -3.64
C MET A 138 14.18 -7.13 -4.71
N LEU A 139 13.82 -6.77 -5.94
CA LEU A 139 13.71 -7.65 -7.10
C LEU A 139 14.96 -7.61 -7.99
N THR A 140 15.63 -6.47 -8.10
CA THR A 140 16.78 -6.27 -9.01
C THR A 140 18.13 -6.53 -8.35
N ASN A 141 18.27 -6.29 -7.05
CA ASN A 141 19.51 -6.52 -6.31
C ASN A 141 19.31 -7.15 -4.92
N PRO A 142 18.62 -8.31 -4.83
CA PRO A 142 18.35 -8.98 -3.55
C PRO A 142 19.64 -9.31 -2.78
N LYS A 143 20.76 -9.59 -3.48
CA LYS A 143 22.05 -9.90 -2.84
C LYS A 143 22.66 -8.74 -2.06
N ILE A 144 22.41 -7.49 -2.45
CA ILE A 144 22.90 -6.31 -1.71
C ILE A 144 22.16 -6.22 -0.37
N LEU A 145 20.83 -6.37 -0.41
CA LEU A 145 19.99 -6.48 0.79
C LEU A 145 20.41 -7.67 1.66
N THR A 146 20.60 -8.86 1.06
CA THR A 146 21.06 -10.04 1.79
C THR A 146 22.43 -9.83 2.42
N ASN A 147 23.38 -9.21 1.73
CA ASN A 147 24.72 -8.94 2.28
C ASN A 147 24.69 -7.86 3.38
N GLN A 148 23.81 -6.88 3.31
CA GLN A 148 23.59 -5.90 4.39
C GLN A 148 22.90 -6.51 5.60
N ILE A 149 22.08 -7.55 5.39
CA ILE A 149 21.47 -8.37 6.46
C ILE A 149 22.48 -9.37 7.03
N ALA A 150 23.33 -9.98 6.18
CA ALA A 150 24.21 -11.10 6.54
C ALA A 150 25.61 -10.68 7.03
N ASN A 151 26.06 -9.45 6.77
CA ASN A 151 27.32 -8.91 7.31
C ASN A 151 27.13 -8.19 8.66
N LEU A 152 26.16 -8.63 9.46
CA LEU A 152 25.90 -8.18 10.83
C LEU A 152 26.07 -9.35 11.81
#